data_AF-A0A817BM09-F1
#
_entry.id   AF-A0A817BM09-F1
#
_cell.length_a   1.000
_cell.length_b   1.000
_cell.length_c   1.000
_cell.angle_alpha   90.00
_cell.angle_beta   90.00
_cell.angle_gamma   90.00
#
_symmetry.space_group_name_H-M   'P 1'
#
loop_
_entity.id
_entity.type
_entity.pdbx_description
1 polymer ?
#
loop_
_entity_poly.entity_id
_entity_poly.type
_entity_poly.pdbx_seq_one_letter_code
_entity_poly.pdbx_strand_id
1 'polypeptide(L)'
;MDVASKLIASATIINAKIFPISYKLKYNPSNIKPNHTYAIQARINRPDDKLLYINDVRTQADFSKSASPMIDVAVIRVGGSSNTDPIKPNNKKECGPVKCPGKPKQCPYSYKKKHRWL
;
A
#
# COMPACT_ATOMS: atom_id res chain seq x y z
N MET A 1 -20.63 -6.93 21.54
CA MET A 1 -21.25 -7.37 20.26
C MET A 1 -20.22 -7.15 19.17
N ASP A 2 -19.85 -8.20 18.45
CA ASP A 2 -18.99 -8.11 17.27
C ASP A 2 -19.90 -7.81 16.06
N VAL A 3 -19.54 -6.84 15.22
CA VAL A 3 -20.37 -6.37 14.09
C VAL A 3 -19.64 -6.61 12.78
N ALA A 4 -20.35 -7.12 11.78
CA ALA A 4 -19.82 -7.32 10.44
C ALA A 4 -19.35 -6.00 9.82
N SER A 5 -18.19 -6.04 9.14
CA SER A 5 -17.66 -4.88 8.42
C SER A 5 -18.52 -4.54 7.20
N LYS A 6 -18.89 -3.27 7.06
CA LYS A 6 -19.65 -2.77 5.90
C LYS A 6 -18.70 -2.26 4.82
N LEU A 7 -18.84 -2.78 3.61
CA LEU A 7 -18.11 -2.26 2.44
C LEU A 7 -18.68 -0.89 2.03
N ILE A 8 -17.80 0.12 1.98
CA ILE A 8 -18.17 1.49 1.59
C ILE A 8 -17.82 1.78 0.12
N ALA A 9 -16.70 1.22 -0.35
CA ALA A 9 -16.22 1.34 -1.72
C ALA A 9 -15.27 0.20 -2.05
N SER A 10 -15.21 -0.18 -3.33
CA SER A 10 -14.27 -1.14 -3.87
C SER A 10 -13.83 -0.72 -5.27
N ALA A 11 -12.60 -1.05 -5.64
CA ALA A 11 -12.11 -0.94 -7.01
C ALA A 11 -11.33 -2.20 -7.36
N THR A 12 -11.51 -2.67 -8.59
CA THR A 12 -10.77 -3.81 -9.14
C THR A 12 -9.85 -3.27 -10.24
N ILE A 13 -8.56 -3.59 -10.13
CA ILE A 13 -7.55 -3.21 -11.11
C ILE A 13 -7.09 -4.50 -11.80
N ILE A 14 -7.18 -4.52 -13.12
CA ILE A 14 -6.71 -5.63 -13.95
C ILE A 14 -5.36 -5.28 -14.59
N ASN A 15 -4.57 -6.29 -14.94
CA ASN A 15 -3.30 -6.14 -15.66
C ASN A 15 -2.23 -5.26 -14.96
N ALA A 16 -2.23 -5.20 -13.62
CA ALA A 16 -1.16 -4.55 -12.88
C ALA A 16 0.14 -5.37 -12.99
N LYS A 17 1.23 -4.74 -13.45
CA LYS A 17 2.52 -5.43 -13.71
C LYS A 17 3.67 -5.00 -12.79
N ILE A 18 3.62 -3.82 -12.19
CA ILE A 18 4.75 -3.23 -11.47
C ILE A 18 4.24 -2.63 -10.14
N PHE A 19 4.99 -2.86 -9.06
CA PHE A 19 4.77 -2.20 -7.78
C PHE A 19 5.64 -0.94 -7.67
N PRO A 20 5.14 0.14 -7.03
CA PRO A 20 3.82 0.27 -6.39
C PRO A 20 2.67 0.42 -7.41
N ILE A 21 1.50 -0.15 -7.09
CA ILE A 21 0.30 -0.09 -7.94
C ILE A 21 -0.54 1.13 -7.51
N SER A 22 -0.67 2.11 -8.40
CA SER A 22 -1.55 3.26 -8.18
C SER A 22 -3.02 2.83 -8.22
N TYR A 23 -3.81 3.29 -7.25
CA TYR A 23 -5.23 2.98 -7.16
C TYR A 23 -6.05 4.23 -6.83
N LYS A 24 -7.34 4.20 -7.17
CA LYS A 24 -8.29 5.26 -6.82
C LYS A 24 -9.61 4.63 -6.36
N LEU A 25 -9.98 4.87 -5.12
CA LEU A 25 -11.28 4.48 -4.57
C LEU A 25 -12.24 5.66 -4.67
N LYS A 26 -13.32 5.48 -5.43
CA LYS A 26 -14.44 6.42 -5.44
C LYS A 26 -15.42 5.99 -4.36
N TYR A 27 -15.75 6.91 -3.46
CA TYR A 27 -16.70 6.65 -2.38
C TYR A 27 -17.64 7.85 -2.22
N ASN A 28 -18.82 7.63 -1.64
CA ASN A 28 -19.74 8.71 -1.32
C ASN A 28 -19.43 9.26 0.10
N PRO A 29 -19.07 10.55 0.25
CA PRO A 29 -18.77 11.13 1.55
C PRO A 29 -19.95 11.08 2.53
N SER A 30 -21.20 11.06 2.06
CA SER A 30 -22.37 10.92 2.93
C SER A 30 -22.43 9.58 3.67
N ASN A 31 -21.70 8.56 3.21
CA ASN A 31 -21.59 7.28 3.90
C ASN A 31 -20.55 7.29 5.03
N ILE A 32 -19.73 8.36 5.12
CA ILE A 32 -18.74 8.53 6.16
C ILE A 32 -19.39 9.20 7.37
N LYS A 33 -19.69 8.39 8.38
CA LYS A 33 -20.19 8.84 9.67
C LYS A 33 -19.07 9.31 10.58
N PRO A 34 -19.29 10.39 11.37
CA PRO A 34 -18.39 10.78 12.44
C PRO A 34 -18.33 9.67 13.50
N ASN A 35 -17.20 9.58 14.22
CA ASN A 35 -16.92 8.57 15.26
C ASN A 35 -16.90 7.10 14.78
N HIS A 36 -16.80 6.86 13.48
CA HIS A 36 -16.56 5.53 12.92
C HIS A 36 -15.12 5.40 12.45
N THR A 37 -14.56 4.19 12.54
CA THR A 37 -13.23 3.88 12.02
C THR A 37 -13.34 3.18 10.67
N TYR A 38 -12.52 3.61 9.72
CA TYR A 38 -12.46 3.03 8.40
C TYR A 38 -11.08 2.41 8.17
N ALA A 39 -11.04 1.32 7.42
CA ALA A 39 -9.81 0.66 7.03
C ALA A 39 -9.86 0.30 5.55
N ILE A 40 -8.69 0.31 4.92
CA ILE A 40 -8.50 -0.16 3.56
C ILE A 40 -8.00 -1.60 3.61
N GLN A 41 -8.58 -2.44 2.74
CA GLN A 41 -8.10 -3.78 2.48
C GLN A 41 -7.66 -3.86 1.01
N ALA A 42 -6.51 -4.49 0.78
CA ALA A 42 -6.02 -4.80 -0.55
C ALA A 42 -5.84 -6.32 -0.67
N ARG A 43 -6.35 -6.87 -1.76
CA ARG A 43 -6.16 -8.27 -2.14
C ARG A 43 -5.72 -8.35 -3.60
N ILE A 44 -4.78 -9.24 -3.88
CA ILE A 44 -4.28 -9.47 -5.23
C ILE A 44 -4.45 -10.95 -5.52
N ASN A 45 -5.20 -11.25 -6.57
CA ASN A 45 -5.53 -12.60 -6.99
C ASN A 45 -4.80 -12.91 -8.31
N ARG A 46 -4.50 -14.20 -8.53
CA ARG A 46 -4.13 -14.69 -9.87
C ARG A 46 -5.33 -14.70 -10.82
N PRO A 47 -5.08 -14.88 -12.13
CA PRO A 47 -6.14 -15.14 -13.10
C PRO A 47 -7.02 -16.35 -12.75
N ASP A 48 -6.52 -17.31 -11.95
CA ASP A 48 -7.27 -18.47 -11.45
C ASP A 48 -7.95 -18.23 -10.09
N ASP A 49 -8.24 -16.97 -9.74
CA ASP A 49 -8.87 -16.52 -8.49
C ASP A 49 -8.13 -16.84 -7.18
N LYS A 50 -6.97 -17.52 -7.25
CA LYS A 50 -6.15 -17.79 -6.07
C LYS A 50 -5.54 -16.52 -5.50
N LEU A 51 -5.75 -16.30 -4.20
CA LEU A 51 -5.15 -15.21 -3.45
C LEU A 51 -3.62 -15.33 -3.46
N LEU A 52 -2.93 -14.27 -3.84
CA LEU A 52 -1.47 -14.18 -3.80
C LEU A 52 -0.98 -13.23 -2.73
N TYR A 53 -1.64 -12.08 -2.57
CA TYR A 53 -1.25 -11.08 -1.60
C TYR A 53 -2.46 -10.52 -0.86
N ILE A 54 -2.29 -10.25 0.43
CA ILE A 54 -3.27 -9.57 1.27
C ILE A 54 -2.55 -8.66 2.26
N ASN A 55 -3.21 -7.60 2.73
CA ASN A 55 -2.70 -6.87 3.90
C ASN A 55 -3.05 -7.61 5.20
N ASP A 56 -2.04 -7.89 6.02
CA ASP A 56 -2.17 -8.48 7.35
C ASP A 56 -2.36 -7.41 8.44
N VAL A 57 -1.81 -6.22 8.21
CA VAL A 57 -1.96 -5.09 9.11
C VAL A 57 -3.17 -4.24 8.68
N ARG A 58 -3.92 -3.75 9.68
CA ARG A 58 -4.98 -2.77 9.47
C ARG A 58 -4.40 -1.45 8.99
N THR A 59 -4.72 -1.05 7.76
CA THR A 59 -4.39 0.28 7.23
C THR A 59 -5.58 1.22 7.43
N GLN A 60 -5.50 2.12 8.40
CA GLN A 60 -6.59 3.04 8.74
C GLN A 60 -6.72 4.19 7.73
N ALA A 61 -7.96 4.54 7.38
CA ALA A 61 -8.28 5.71 6.58
C ALA A 61 -8.89 6.80 7.47
N ASP A 62 -8.11 7.86 7.72
CA ASP A 62 -8.52 8.99 8.55
C ASP A 62 -9.19 10.09 7.72
N PHE A 63 -10.51 10.05 7.63
CA PHE A 63 -11.30 11.07 6.93
C PHE A 63 -11.46 12.39 7.70
N SER A 64 -11.06 12.44 8.98
CA SER A 64 -11.10 13.66 9.80
C SER A 64 -10.04 14.69 9.41
N LYS A 65 -8.93 14.24 8.81
CA LYS A 65 -7.81 15.11 8.40
C LYS A 65 -7.90 15.53 6.94
N SER A 66 -8.46 14.67 6.08
CA SER A 66 -8.61 14.92 4.66
C SER A 66 -9.76 14.09 4.08
N ALA A 67 -10.59 14.70 3.23
CA ALA A 67 -11.63 14.02 2.46
C ALA A 67 -11.04 13.15 1.32
N SER A 68 -9.74 13.15 1.09
CA SER A 68 -9.09 12.26 0.11
C SER A 68 -7.68 11.93 0.61
N PRO A 69 -7.56 11.01 1.58
CA PRO A 69 -6.26 10.63 2.10
C PRO A 69 -5.51 9.79 1.05
N MET A 70 -4.22 10.08 0.88
CA MET A 70 -3.31 9.27 0.09
C MET A 70 -2.68 8.23 1.01
N ILE A 71 -2.95 6.96 0.75
CA ILE A 71 -2.65 5.85 1.67
C ILE A 71 -1.85 4.79 0.93
N ASP A 72 -0.69 4.43 1.47
CA ASP A 72 0.07 3.28 0.99
C ASP A 72 -0.36 2.03 1.76
N VAL A 73 -0.71 0.97 1.02
CA VAL A 73 -1.13 -0.31 1.61
C VAL A 73 -0.02 -1.34 1.37
N ALA A 74 0.61 -1.78 2.46
CA ALA A 74 1.54 -2.90 2.41
C ALA A 74 0.76 -4.21 2.32
N VAL A 75 1.23 -5.12 1.47
CA VAL A 75 0.64 -6.45 1.31
C VAL A 75 1.72 -7.51 1.49
N ILE A 76 1.35 -8.61 2.12
CA ILE A 76 2.19 -9.78 2.29
C ILE A 76 1.73 -10.88 1.35
N ARG A 77 2.68 -11.73 0.91
CA ARG A 77 2.36 -12.90 0.11
C ARG A 77 1.66 -13.92 1.00
N VAL A 78 0.52 -14.44 0.57
CA VAL A 78 -0.13 -15.56 1.24
C VAL A 78 0.43 -16.86 0.67
N GLY A 79 0.92 -17.74 1.54
CA GLY A 79 1.60 -18.97 1.14
C GLY A 79 0.64 -20.02 0.59
N GLY A 80 0.80 -20.36 -0.69
CA GLY A 80 0.89 -21.76 -1.11
C GLY A 80 2.37 -22.07 -1.27
N SER A 81 2.87 -23.10 -0.55
CA SER A 81 4.29 -23.37 -0.31
C SER A 81 5.24 -23.10 -1.49
N SER A 82 6.00 -22.01 -1.39
CA SER A 82 7.42 -21.97 -1.75
C SER A 82 8.05 -20.74 -1.09
N ASN A 83 9.02 -21.02 -0.22
CA ASN A 83 9.82 -20.07 0.57
C ASN A 83 10.18 -18.81 -0.24
N THR A 84 9.52 -17.69 0.02
CA THR A 84 10.09 -16.36 -0.23
C THR A 84 9.37 -15.32 0.61
N ASP A 85 10.20 -14.56 1.32
CA ASP A 85 9.96 -13.59 2.37
C ASP A 85 8.87 -12.54 2.10
N PRO A 86 8.28 -11.94 3.14
CA PRO A 86 7.30 -10.86 3.00
C PRO A 86 7.87 -9.71 2.17
N ILE A 87 7.11 -9.25 1.17
CA ILE A 87 7.38 -8.00 0.46
C ILE A 87 7.12 -6.85 1.44
N LYS A 88 8.12 -6.54 2.27
CA LYS A 88 8.15 -5.31 3.05
C LYS A 88 8.16 -4.14 2.06
N PRO A 89 7.38 -3.06 2.27
CA PRO A 89 7.58 -1.82 1.51
C PRO A 89 9.05 -1.41 1.67
N ASN A 90 9.80 -1.50 0.58
CA ASN A 90 11.24 -1.34 0.59
C ASN A 90 11.59 0.13 0.87
N ASN A 91 11.78 0.44 2.15
CA ASN A 91 12.53 1.62 2.58
C ASN A 91 13.86 1.19 3.19
N LYS A 92 14.57 0.25 2.53
CA LYS A 92 15.92 -0.17 2.88
C LYS A 92 16.85 0.13 1.71
N LYS A 93 17.65 1.17 1.90
CA LYS A 93 18.81 1.49 1.06
C LYS A 93 19.84 0.37 1.18
N GLU A 94 19.84 -0.60 0.28
CA GLU A 94 20.95 -1.55 0.14
C GLU A 94 21.35 -1.63 -1.33
N CYS A 95 22.41 -0.88 -1.65
CA CYS A 95 23.12 -0.97 -2.92
C CYS A 95 24.00 -2.23 -2.90
N GLY A 96 23.58 -3.28 -3.61
CA GLY A 96 24.46 -4.37 -4.07
C GLY A 96 25.01 -4.06 -5.48
N PRO A 97 26.15 -4.64 -5.89
CA PRO A 97 26.99 -4.10 -6.96
C PRO A 97 26.38 -4.36 -8.34
N VAL A 98 25.59 -3.43 -8.83
CA VAL A 98 25.24 -3.34 -10.25
C VAL A 98 26.49 -2.94 -11.04
N LYS A 99 27.09 -3.90 -11.75
CA LYS A 99 28.05 -3.60 -12.82
C LYS A 99 27.28 -3.07 -14.02
N CYS A 100 26.93 -1.78 -14.00
CA CYS A 100 26.45 -1.05 -15.16
C CYS A 100 27.64 -0.33 -15.82
N PRO A 101 27.98 -0.63 -17.09
CA PRO A 101 28.94 0.20 -17.83
C PRO A 101 28.26 1.52 -18.23
N GLY A 102 28.92 2.65 -17.92
CA GLY A 102 28.55 3.99 -18.44
C GLY A 102 27.90 4.93 -17.43
N LYS A 103 28.71 5.74 -16.74
CA LYS A 103 28.33 6.93 -15.93
C LYS A 103 28.20 8.20 -16.85
N PRO A 104 27.73 9.39 -16.39
CA PRO A 104 27.49 9.81 -15.01
C PRO A 104 26.17 10.56 -14.68
N LYS A 105 25.69 10.26 -13.46
CA LYS A 105 25.30 11.19 -12.37
C LYS A 105 24.29 12.32 -12.70
N GLN A 106 23.03 12.17 -12.27
CA GLN A 106 22.40 13.00 -11.21
C GLN A 106 21.01 12.45 -10.87
N CYS A 107 20.77 11.99 -9.64
CA CYS A 107 19.43 11.80 -9.10
C CYS A 107 19.15 12.97 -8.15
N PRO A 108 18.23 13.90 -8.46
CA PRO A 108 17.84 14.93 -7.51
C PRO A 108 16.57 14.47 -6.81
N TYR A 109 16.64 13.85 -5.64
CA TYR A 109 15.55 13.99 -4.68
C TYR A 109 16.12 13.91 -3.26
N SER A 110 16.56 15.08 -2.82
CA SER A 110 16.89 15.39 -1.44
C SER A 110 15.59 15.46 -0.64
N TYR A 111 15.45 14.62 0.38
CA TYR A 111 14.48 14.85 1.45
C TYR A 111 15.22 14.73 2.79
N LYS A 112 15.80 15.85 3.26
CA LYS A 112 16.29 15.96 4.63
C LYS A 112 15.11 16.34 5.53
N LYS A 113 14.69 15.40 6.37
CA LYS A 113 13.86 15.67 7.55
C LYS A 113 14.71 15.39 8.80
N LYS A 114 15.12 16.43 9.52
CA LYS A 114 15.49 16.35 10.94
C LYS A 114 15.18 17.68 11.62
N HIS A 115 14.17 17.65 12.49
CA HIS A 115 14.01 18.59 13.59
C HIS A 115 15.09 18.31 14.64
N ARG A 116 15.74 19.34 15.21
CA ARG A 116 15.81 19.58 16.66
C ARG A 116 16.49 20.93 16.98
N TRP A 117 15.95 21.57 18.01
CA TRP A 117 16.33 22.83 18.64
C TRP A 117 17.67 22.76 19.38
N LEU A 118 18.45 23.84 19.29
CA LEU A 118 19.05 24.62 20.38
C LEU A 118 19.65 25.90 19.80
#